data_AF-A0A6S7I266-F1
#
_entry.id   AF-A0A6S7I266-F1
#
_cell.length_a   1.000
_cell.length_b   1.000
_cell.length_c   1.000
_cell.angle_alpha   90.00
_cell.angle_beta   90.00
_cell.angle_gamma   90.00
#
_symmetry.space_group_name_H-M   'P 1'
#
loop_
_entity.id
_entity.type
_entity.pdbx_description
1 polymer ?
#
loop_
_entity_poly.entity_id
_entity_poly.type
_entity_poly.pdbx_seq_one_letter_code
_entity_poly.pdbx_strand_id
1 'polypeptide(L)'
;VNTSPTYHPTTVHPTKVNGTETSQLKEAEKIKSKDAAKKFLTEIVGEQIVVRNDSRGETNSAIKFTKLLEDIGLTLARNTLEVNESETVDTPSTFLLMNKPVSGFTFPSVEQQSAKKIDETISFPDDLVKTDDGVQRAFVCMAYSNLHENMASEFTISSDSFEPNTTFELNSKIIGAAVYPPLNKSLNNPITVTFSHAKISSGKQICSFWNHSIREWSTQGCELDEEHSTSTKTVCLCNHLTNFALLLQREGAPYSDPPLSLKIITIIGCTLSILACILCFIMFFTLKKKDIRHYLHINLAFAIAVAQLILLFGISQTKYEILCKAMAACLHYFYMVAFLLMLCEGVHLAILIETAFSHGELKLPVYLITSWGLPLIIVGITLGVRYDNYGGSIACFLSADQGTVYAFVGPFAFIMLINFAILVIVLRQVVRKTSLPISSKTASKFEIARATIRSLIILFPVMGFTWIFGILFFGFRTLALEYLFAIFCSLQGFFIFLFQYALNTENRSAFMRATRRLRLTFSSSTHSTSANGLKHTTETKGKISSPEPPQEEDSSTKDNCHLVLYRTVDDPAGGTIDSRTTSTFI
;
A
#
# COMPACT_ATOMS: atom_id res chain seq x y z
N VAL A 1 -16.38 38.88 -27.36
CA VAL A 1 -16.44 38.27 -28.70
C VAL A 1 -16.01 36.84 -28.53
N ASN A 2 -16.95 35.90 -28.49
CA ASN A 2 -16.66 34.49 -28.30
C ASN A 2 -16.93 33.76 -29.62
N THR A 3 -15.93 33.10 -30.17
CA THR A 3 -16.03 32.25 -31.36
C THR A 3 -15.71 30.83 -30.97
N SER A 4 -16.73 30.07 -30.58
CA SER A 4 -16.61 28.62 -30.42
C SER A 4 -16.21 27.99 -31.76
N PRO A 5 -15.24 27.05 -31.80
CA PRO A 5 -14.87 26.39 -33.05
C PRO A 5 -16.02 25.49 -33.53
N THR A 6 -16.64 25.83 -34.66
CA THR A 6 -17.69 25.03 -35.28
C THR A 6 -17.11 23.74 -35.85
N TYR A 7 -17.52 22.60 -35.30
CA TYR A 7 -17.16 21.28 -35.82
C TYR A 7 -17.83 21.07 -37.18
N HIS A 8 -17.05 21.13 -38.26
CA HIS A 8 -17.53 20.81 -39.60
C HIS A 8 -17.54 19.28 -39.79
N PRO A 9 -18.63 18.68 -40.30
CA PRO A 9 -18.62 17.28 -40.70
C PRO A 9 -17.73 17.12 -41.93
N THR A 10 -16.54 16.54 -41.73
CA THR A 10 -15.54 16.40 -42.79
C THR A 10 -16.03 15.46 -43.88
N THR A 11 -16.18 15.96 -45.11
CA THR A 11 -16.44 15.13 -46.29
C THR A 11 -15.28 14.15 -46.50
N VAL A 12 -15.53 12.86 -46.30
CA VAL A 12 -14.52 11.80 -46.41
C VAL A 12 -14.16 11.59 -47.88
N HIS A 13 -13.09 12.25 -48.34
CA HIS A 13 -12.40 11.82 -49.55
C HIS A 13 -11.60 10.53 -49.27
N PRO A 14 -11.59 9.56 -50.20
CA PRO A 14 -10.95 8.26 -49.96
C PRO A 14 -9.42 8.38 -49.96
N THR A 15 -8.82 8.43 -48.77
CA THR A 15 -7.41 8.10 -48.57
C THR A 15 -7.13 6.67 -49.06
N LYS A 16 -5.95 6.42 -49.65
CA LYS A 16 -5.62 5.11 -50.24
C LYS A 16 -5.61 3.99 -49.19
N VAL A 17 -6.68 3.20 -49.21
CA VAL A 17 -6.87 1.93 -48.49
C VAL A 17 -5.97 0.84 -49.12
N ASN A 18 -5.58 -0.21 -48.37
CA ASN A 18 -4.78 -1.29 -48.93
C ASN A 18 -5.58 -2.12 -49.95
N GLY A 19 -4.86 -2.83 -50.83
CA GLY A 19 -5.46 -3.59 -51.94
C GLY A 19 -6.47 -4.67 -51.48
N THR A 20 -6.20 -5.35 -50.37
CA THR A 20 -7.03 -6.44 -49.83
C THR A 20 -8.35 -5.93 -49.24
N GLU A 21 -8.27 -4.94 -48.34
CA GLU A 21 -9.41 -4.25 -47.72
C GLU A 21 -10.36 -3.69 -48.81
N THR A 22 -9.79 -3.07 -49.85
CA THR A 22 -10.52 -2.55 -51.01
C THR A 22 -11.18 -3.65 -51.86
N SER A 23 -10.68 -4.89 -51.80
CA SER A 23 -11.27 -6.03 -52.51
C SER A 23 -12.48 -6.60 -51.78
N GLN A 24 -12.37 -6.79 -50.46
CA GLN A 24 -13.47 -7.30 -49.62
C GLN A 24 -14.69 -6.37 -49.64
N LEU A 25 -14.48 -5.05 -49.63
CA LEU A 25 -15.56 -4.06 -49.75
C LEU A 25 -16.33 -4.20 -51.09
N LYS A 26 -15.59 -4.35 -52.20
CA LYS A 26 -16.16 -4.54 -53.56
C LYS A 26 -16.81 -5.91 -53.76
N GLU A 27 -16.59 -6.85 -52.87
CA GLU A 27 -17.29 -8.13 -52.85
C GLU A 27 -18.60 -8.01 -52.07
N ALA A 28 -18.58 -7.36 -50.89
CA ALA A 28 -19.77 -7.02 -50.12
C ALA A 28 -20.81 -6.24 -50.95
N GLU A 29 -20.37 -5.30 -51.80
CA GLU A 29 -21.24 -4.55 -52.72
C GLU A 29 -22.06 -5.41 -53.69
N LYS A 30 -21.58 -6.63 -54.02
CA LYS A 30 -22.26 -7.56 -54.94
C LYS A 30 -23.28 -8.45 -54.24
N ILE A 31 -23.18 -8.60 -52.93
CA ILE A 31 -24.01 -9.50 -52.14
C ILE A 31 -25.40 -8.88 -51.95
N LYS A 32 -26.44 -9.66 -52.31
CA LYS A 32 -27.86 -9.28 -52.21
C LYS A 32 -28.72 -10.26 -51.39
N SER A 33 -28.15 -11.38 -50.93
CA SER A 33 -28.85 -12.37 -50.10
C SER A 33 -28.42 -12.23 -48.63
N LYS A 34 -29.43 -12.32 -47.75
CA LYS A 34 -29.32 -12.30 -46.29
C LYS A 34 -28.37 -13.41 -45.77
N ASP A 35 -28.55 -14.64 -46.24
CA ASP A 35 -27.70 -15.80 -45.92
C ASP A 35 -26.26 -15.63 -46.45
N ALA A 36 -26.11 -15.11 -47.66
CA ALA A 36 -24.80 -14.88 -48.26
C ALA A 36 -24.01 -13.81 -47.50
N ALA A 37 -24.67 -12.73 -47.05
CA ALA A 37 -24.07 -11.71 -46.19
C ALA A 37 -23.65 -12.28 -44.83
N LYS A 38 -24.53 -13.08 -44.20
CA LYS A 38 -24.23 -13.78 -42.93
C LYS A 38 -23.00 -14.67 -43.06
N LYS A 39 -22.92 -15.47 -44.14
CA LYS A 39 -21.76 -16.34 -44.42
C LYS A 39 -20.48 -15.54 -44.60
N PHE A 40 -20.49 -14.52 -45.47
CA PHE A 40 -19.32 -13.70 -45.79
C PHE A 40 -18.75 -12.96 -44.56
N LEU A 41 -19.61 -12.42 -43.70
CA LEU A 41 -19.19 -11.85 -42.41
C LEU A 41 -18.61 -12.89 -41.45
N THR A 42 -19.21 -14.08 -41.39
CA THR A 42 -18.70 -15.19 -40.55
C THR A 42 -17.29 -15.63 -40.99
N GLU A 43 -17.04 -15.62 -42.29
CA GLU A 43 -15.74 -15.94 -42.90
C GLU A 43 -14.68 -14.87 -42.56
N ILE A 44 -14.98 -13.59 -42.79
CA ILE A 44 -14.11 -12.44 -42.47
C ILE A 44 -13.75 -12.37 -40.97
N VAL A 45 -14.72 -12.61 -40.08
CA VAL A 45 -14.48 -12.61 -38.63
C VAL A 45 -13.69 -13.86 -38.19
N GLY A 46 -13.78 -14.97 -38.94
CA GLY A 46 -13.01 -16.19 -38.70
C GLY A 46 -11.53 -16.08 -39.04
N GLU A 47 -11.15 -15.31 -40.07
CA GLU A 47 -9.75 -15.14 -40.50
C GLU A 47 -8.86 -14.39 -39.47
N GLN A 48 -9.45 -13.72 -38.48
CA GLN A 48 -8.74 -12.82 -37.55
C GLN A 48 -7.71 -13.47 -36.61
N ILE A 49 -7.65 -14.80 -36.51
CA ILE A 49 -6.90 -15.50 -35.44
C ILE A 49 -5.36 -15.45 -35.62
N VAL A 50 -4.82 -14.92 -36.73
CA VAL A 50 -3.38 -15.00 -37.05
C VAL A 50 -2.74 -13.66 -37.44
N VAL A 51 -2.43 -12.82 -36.44
CA VAL A 51 -1.45 -11.71 -36.55
C VAL A 51 -0.45 -11.80 -35.39
N ARG A 52 0.84 -11.50 -35.64
CA ARG A 52 1.95 -11.75 -34.71
C ARG A 52 2.44 -10.50 -33.97
N ASN A 53 2.89 -10.75 -32.74
CA ASN A 53 3.67 -9.91 -31.82
C ASN A 53 4.38 -8.68 -32.42
N ASP A 54 3.84 -7.48 -32.16
CA ASP A 54 4.59 -6.24 -31.92
C ASP A 54 3.70 -5.22 -31.19
N SER A 55 4.10 -4.82 -29.98
CA SER A 55 3.22 -4.21 -28.97
C SER A 55 2.81 -2.75 -29.19
N ARG A 56 3.20 -2.15 -30.33
CA ARG A 56 2.58 -0.92 -30.87
C ARG A 56 1.91 -1.11 -32.24
N GLY A 57 2.17 -2.23 -32.91
CA GLY A 57 1.52 -2.62 -34.17
C GLY A 57 0.14 -3.27 -33.96
N GLU A 58 -0.02 -4.04 -32.89
CA GLU A 58 -1.24 -4.81 -32.56
C GLU A 58 -2.50 -3.93 -32.48
N THR A 59 -2.52 -2.94 -31.57
CA THR A 59 -3.67 -2.03 -31.38
C THR A 59 -4.02 -1.26 -32.66
N ASN A 60 -3.01 -0.84 -33.43
CA ASN A 60 -3.17 -0.20 -34.74
C ASN A 60 -3.72 -1.13 -35.84
N SER A 61 -3.68 -2.44 -35.65
CA SER A 61 -4.14 -3.45 -36.61
C SER A 61 -5.53 -3.95 -36.25
N ALA A 62 -5.74 -4.27 -34.97
CA ALA A 62 -7.03 -4.69 -34.43
C ALA A 62 -8.14 -3.63 -34.66
N ILE A 63 -7.80 -2.34 -34.57
CA ILE A 63 -8.75 -1.23 -34.76
C ILE A 63 -8.93 -0.81 -36.24
N LYS A 64 -8.06 -1.25 -37.14
CA LYS A 64 -8.37 -1.23 -38.59
C LYS A 64 -9.41 -2.29 -38.92
N PHE A 65 -9.30 -3.47 -38.30
CA PHE A 65 -10.29 -4.53 -38.49
C PHE A 65 -11.67 -4.12 -38.00
N THR A 66 -11.81 -3.47 -36.83
CA THR A 66 -13.13 -2.96 -36.42
C THR A 66 -13.72 -2.04 -37.49
N LYS A 67 -12.91 -1.08 -38.01
CA LYS A 67 -13.40 -0.14 -39.03
C LYS A 67 -13.81 -0.83 -40.34
N LEU A 68 -13.01 -1.78 -40.81
CA LEU A 68 -13.33 -2.61 -41.99
C LEU A 68 -14.64 -3.38 -41.79
N LEU A 69 -14.87 -3.91 -40.60
CA LEU A 69 -16.06 -4.70 -40.27
C LEU A 69 -17.35 -3.85 -40.22
N GLU A 70 -17.30 -2.60 -39.73
CA GLU A 70 -18.44 -1.67 -39.83
C GLU A 70 -18.77 -1.35 -41.28
N ASP A 71 -17.76 -1.02 -42.11
CA ASP A 71 -17.98 -0.58 -43.49
C ASP A 71 -18.49 -1.72 -44.40
N ILE A 72 -18.00 -2.95 -44.19
CA ILE A 72 -18.55 -4.17 -44.81
C ILE A 72 -19.96 -4.45 -44.28
N GLY A 73 -20.15 -4.44 -42.97
CA GLY A 73 -21.45 -4.69 -42.34
C GLY A 73 -22.53 -3.71 -42.81
N LEU A 74 -22.21 -2.43 -42.95
CA LEU A 74 -23.15 -1.39 -43.41
C LEU A 74 -23.48 -1.56 -44.88
N THR A 75 -22.50 -1.92 -45.71
CA THR A 75 -22.70 -2.25 -47.12
C THR A 75 -23.68 -3.41 -47.27
N LEU A 76 -23.52 -4.46 -46.46
CA LEU A 76 -24.41 -5.62 -46.45
C LEU A 76 -25.79 -5.30 -45.89
N ALA A 77 -25.89 -4.70 -44.70
CA ALA A 77 -27.14 -4.31 -44.07
C ALA A 77 -27.99 -3.39 -44.99
N ARG A 78 -27.33 -2.46 -45.70
CA ARG A 78 -27.97 -1.65 -46.74
C ARG A 78 -28.52 -2.51 -47.88
N ASN A 79 -27.70 -3.43 -48.41
CA ASN A 79 -27.95 -4.19 -49.64
C ASN A 79 -28.86 -5.42 -49.47
N THR A 80 -28.98 -6.02 -48.28
CA THR A 80 -29.57 -7.37 -48.09
C THR A 80 -30.74 -7.47 -47.11
N LEU A 81 -30.96 -6.46 -46.27
CA LEU A 81 -32.09 -6.43 -45.33
C LEU A 81 -33.25 -5.57 -45.87
N GLU A 82 -34.49 -5.95 -45.61
CA GLU A 82 -35.66 -5.09 -45.73
C GLU A 82 -35.97 -4.33 -44.41
N VAL A 83 -37.07 -3.57 -44.37
CA VAL A 83 -37.48 -2.85 -43.15
C VAL A 83 -38.06 -3.84 -42.13
N ASN A 84 -37.72 -3.64 -40.86
CA ASN A 84 -38.00 -4.56 -39.75
C ASN A 84 -37.24 -5.91 -39.83
N GLU A 85 -36.22 -6.02 -40.68
CA GLU A 85 -35.34 -7.19 -40.70
C GLU A 85 -34.04 -6.99 -39.91
N SER A 86 -33.52 -8.10 -39.39
CA SER A 86 -32.21 -8.20 -38.77
C SER A 86 -31.48 -9.49 -39.15
N GLU A 87 -30.15 -9.47 -39.04
CA GLU A 87 -29.30 -10.66 -39.07
C GLU A 87 -28.24 -10.59 -37.98
N THR A 88 -27.87 -11.76 -37.43
CA THR A 88 -26.81 -11.88 -36.43
C THR A 88 -25.71 -12.82 -36.90
N VAL A 89 -24.47 -12.38 -36.70
CA VAL A 89 -23.24 -13.15 -36.88
C VAL A 89 -22.62 -13.33 -35.50
N ASP A 90 -22.26 -14.57 -35.18
CA ASP A 90 -21.90 -15.01 -33.84
C ASP A 90 -20.63 -15.85 -33.92
N THR A 91 -19.54 -15.34 -33.37
CA THR A 91 -18.25 -16.03 -33.31
C THR A 91 -17.65 -15.92 -31.91
N PRO A 92 -16.64 -16.74 -31.55
CA PRO A 92 -16.01 -16.66 -30.23
C PRO A 92 -15.39 -15.29 -29.90
N SER A 93 -15.03 -14.50 -30.92
CA SER A 93 -14.40 -13.18 -30.77
C SER A 93 -15.36 -12.01 -30.88
N THR A 94 -16.44 -12.13 -31.67
CA THR A 94 -17.32 -11.01 -32.04
C THR A 94 -18.77 -11.46 -32.17
N PHE A 95 -19.68 -10.71 -31.54
CA PHE A 95 -21.11 -10.75 -31.82
C PHE A 95 -21.49 -9.51 -32.63
N LEU A 96 -22.11 -9.69 -33.79
CA LEU A 96 -22.46 -8.62 -34.73
C LEU A 96 -23.94 -8.72 -35.11
N LEU A 97 -24.65 -7.60 -35.04
CA LEU A 97 -26.03 -7.41 -35.49
C LEU A 97 -26.06 -6.45 -36.68
N MET A 98 -26.63 -6.89 -37.80
CA MET A 98 -27.15 -6.01 -38.86
C MET A 98 -28.65 -5.82 -38.63
N ASN A 99 -29.16 -4.60 -38.70
CA ASN A 99 -30.57 -4.30 -38.38
C ASN A 99 -31.12 -3.14 -39.22
N LYS A 100 -32.40 -3.20 -39.62
CA LYS A 100 -33.18 -2.07 -40.16
C LYS A 100 -34.46 -1.90 -39.31
N PRO A 101 -34.34 -1.42 -38.06
CA PRO A 101 -35.44 -1.41 -37.09
C PRO A 101 -36.52 -0.38 -37.45
N VAL A 102 -37.71 -0.51 -36.88
CA VAL A 102 -38.82 0.47 -37.09
C VAL A 102 -38.95 1.51 -35.97
N SER A 103 -38.35 1.21 -34.80
CA SER A 103 -38.36 1.95 -33.53
C SER A 103 -37.01 1.82 -32.83
N GLY A 104 -36.81 2.57 -31.74
CA GLY A 104 -35.65 2.45 -30.86
C GLY A 104 -35.46 1.01 -30.35
N PHE A 105 -34.20 0.64 -30.08
CA PHE A 105 -33.81 -0.74 -29.71
C PHE A 105 -32.52 -0.77 -28.88
N THR A 106 -32.26 -1.90 -28.23
CA THR A 106 -31.02 -2.16 -27.47
C THR A 106 -30.27 -3.34 -28.08
N PHE A 107 -28.94 -3.21 -28.21
CA PHE A 107 -28.04 -4.29 -28.59
C PHE A 107 -27.02 -4.59 -27.48
N PRO A 108 -26.75 -5.86 -27.15
CA PRO A 108 -27.58 -7.02 -27.48
C PRO A 108 -28.94 -6.95 -26.76
N SER A 109 -29.97 -7.65 -27.26
CA SER A 109 -31.24 -7.78 -26.53
C SER A 109 -31.04 -8.54 -25.20
N VAL A 110 -31.97 -8.43 -24.25
CA VAL A 110 -31.88 -9.10 -22.93
C VAL A 110 -31.69 -10.63 -23.07
N GLU A 111 -32.33 -11.23 -24.07
CA GLU A 111 -32.21 -12.64 -24.44
C GLU A 111 -30.81 -12.95 -24.99
N GLN A 112 -30.27 -12.07 -25.84
CA GLN A 112 -28.94 -12.20 -26.44
C GLN A 112 -27.82 -12.01 -25.40
N GLN A 113 -27.94 -11.03 -24.49
CA GLN A 113 -26.99 -10.83 -23.37
C GLN A 113 -26.82 -12.14 -22.59
N SER A 114 -27.96 -12.72 -22.17
CA SER A 114 -28.03 -13.98 -21.43
C SER A 114 -27.44 -15.17 -22.21
N ALA A 115 -27.71 -15.24 -23.52
CA ALA A 115 -27.22 -16.31 -24.38
C ALA A 115 -25.74 -16.19 -24.78
N LYS A 116 -25.16 -14.97 -24.76
CA LYS A 116 -23.82 -14.67 -25.29
C LYS A 116 -22.78 -14.27 -24.25
N LYS A 117 -23.17 -14.01 -22.99
CA LYS A 117 -22.28 -13.47 -21.93
C LYS A 117 -21.64 -12.13 -22.33
N ILE A 118 -22.48 -11.27 -22.92
CA ILE A 118 -22.16 -9.89 -23.25
C ILE A 118 -23.01 -9.04 -22.30
N ASP A 119 -22.31 -8.33 -21.41
CA ASP A 119 -22.88 -7.63 -20.26
C ASP A 119 -22.90 -6.10 -20.48
N GLU A 120 -22.27 -5.70 -21.58
CA GLU A 120 -22.22 -4.39 -22.21
C GLU A 120 -23.41 -4.22 -23.16
N THR A 121 -24.02 -3.04 -23.17
CA THR A 121 -25.18 -2.72 -24.03
C THR A 121 -25.09 -1.33 -24.62
N ILE A 122 -25.78 -1.14 -25.75
CA ILE A 122 -25.97 0.15 -26.43
C ILE A 122 -27.44 0.28 -26.83
N SER A 123 -28.07 1.38 -26.43
CA SER A 123 -29.50 1.68 -26.66
C SER A 123 -29.65 2.89 -27.58
N PHE A 124 -30.50 2.75 -28.59
CA PHE A 124 -30.76 3.75 -29.62
C PHE A 124 -32.19 4.32 -29.49
N PRO A 125 -32.37 5.65 -29.41
CA PRO A 125 -33.69 6.28 -29.34
C PRO A 125 -34.43 6.23 -30.70
N ASP A 126 -35.76 6.44 -30.68
CA ASP A 126 -36.64 6.35 -31.86
C ASP A 126 -36.31 7.35 -32.98
N ASP A 127 -35.80 8.55 -32.63
CA ASP A 127 -35.47 9.60 -33.58
C ASP A 127 -34.22 9.27 -34.41
N LEU A 128 -33.25 8.58 -33.82
CA LEU A 128 -32.04 8.10 -34.51
C LEU A 128 -32.34 7.05 -35.60
N VAL A 129 -33.48 6.36 -35.51
CA VAL A 129 -33.80 5.23 -36.39
C VAL A 129 -34.11 5.66 -37.84
N LYS A 130 -34.52 6.92 -38.06
CA LYS A 130 -34.81 7.47 -39.38
C LYS A 130 -33.91 8.67 -39.70
N THR A 131 -33.97 9.17 -40.94
CA THR A 131 -33.47 10.51 -41.27
C THR A 131 -34.58 11.55 -41.08
N ASP A 132 -34.21 12.83 -41.06
CA ASP A 132 -35.18 13.94 -41.06
C ASP A 132 -36.13 13.87 -42.28
N ASP A 133 -35.64 13.33 -43.40
CA ASP A 133 -36.41 13.07 -44.63
C ASP A 133 -37.27 11.78 -44.57
N GLY A 134 -37.33 11.11 -43.41
CA GLY A 134 -38.10 9.88 -43.21
C GLY A 134 -37.46 8.60 -43.73
N VAL A 135 -36.21 8.63 -44.22
CA VAL A 135 -35.53 7.44 -44.74
C VAL A 135 -35.13 6.50 -43.60
N GLN A 136 -35.47 5.22 -43.73
CA GLN A 136 -35.14 4.21 -42.75
C GLN A 136 -33.63 3.91 -42.71
N ARG A 137 -32.97 4.10 -41.56
CA ARG A 137 -31.54 3.78 -41.42
C ARG A 137 -31.32 2.27 -41.28
N ALA A 138 -30.20 1.81 -41.82
CA ALA A 138 -29.58 0.53 -41.50
C ALA A 138 -28.52 0.74 -40.40
N PHE A 139 -28.46 -0.19 -39.45
CA PHE A 139 -27.54 -0.21 -38.34
C PHE A 139 -26.62 -1.43 -38.44
N VAL A 140 -25.37 -1.27 -38.01
CA VAL A 140 -24.48 -2.36 -37.59
C VAL A 140 -24.12 -2.11 -36.14
N CYS A 141 -24.25 -3.11 -35.30
CA CYS A 141 -23.82 -3.10 -33.91
C CYS A 141 -22.86 -4.27 -33.67
N MET A 142 -21.77 -4.05 -32.95
CA MET A 142 -20.71 -5.04 -32.72
C MET A 142 -20.29 -5.02 -31.26
N ALA A 143 -20.14 -6.20 -30.66
CA ALA A 143 -19.58 -6.39 -29.34
C ALA A 143 -18.42 -7.38 -29.44
N TYR A 144 -17.26 -7.01 -28.93
CA TYR A 144 -16.02 -7.75 -29.12
C TYR A 144 -15.54 -8.41 -27.83
N SER A 145 -15.58 -9.73 -27.77
CA SER A 145 -15.28 -10.53 -26.58
C SER A 145 -13.80 -10.42 -26.15
N ASN A 146 -12.87 -10.59 -27.09
CA ASN A 146 -11.43 -10.68 -26.83
C ASN A 146 -10.60 -9.54 -27.45
N LEU A 147 -11.22 -8.59 -28.16
CA LEU A 147 -10.50 -7.47 -28.77
C LEU A 147 -9.73 -6.64 -27.72
N HIS A 148 -10.25 -6.56 -26.50
CA HIS A 148 -9.62 -5.89 -25.36
C HIS A 148 -8.27 -6.52 -24.95
N GLU A 149 -8.09 -7.83 -25.13
CA GLU A 149 -6.86 -8.56 -24.81
C GLU A 149 -5.72 -8.22 -25.80
N ASN A 150 -6.08 -7.77 -27.01
CA ASN A 150 -5.17 -7.40 -28.10
C ASN A 150 -4.90 -5.87 -28.16
N MET A 151 -5.29 -5.14 -27.11
CA MET A 151 -4.98 -3.72 -26.95
C MET A 151 -3.92 -3.51 -25.87
N ALA A 152 -3.18 -2.40 -25.97
CA ALA A 152 -2.27 -1.99 -24.90
C ALA A 152 -3.01 -1.93 -23.55
N SER A 153 -2.41 -2.47 -22.49
CA SER A 153 -3.04 -2.51 -21.16
C SER A 153 -3.14 -1.13 -20.48
N GLU A 154 -2.37 -0.15 -20.96
CA GLU A 154 -2.30 1.20 -20.41
C GLU A 154 -2.23 2.26 -21.52
N PHE A 155 -2.95 3.36 -21.33
CA PHE A 155 -3.04 4.51 -22.23
C PHE A 155 -2.82 5.82 -21.48
N THR A 156 -2.44 6.86 -22.20
CA THR A 156 -2.46 8.26 -21.75
C THR A 156 -3.42 9.06 -22.63
N ILE A 157 -4.47 9.65 -22.06
CA ILE A 157 -5.42 10.50 -22.80
C ILE A 157 -4.85 11.93 -22.89
N SER A 158 -4.78 12.46 -24.10
CA SER A 158 -4.29 13.82 -24.38
C SER A 158 -5.40 14.89 -24.27
N SER A 159 -5.87 15.19 -23.06
CA SER A 159 -6.92 16.20 -22.83
C SER A 159 -6.69 17.11 -21.62
N ASP A 160 -7.05 18.39 -21.78
CA ASP A 160 -6.91 19.46 -20.78
C ASP A 160 -7.64 19.22 -19.44
N SER A 161 -8.51 18.20 -19.36
CA SER A 161 -9.28 17.82 -18.17
C SER A 161 -8.59 16.79 -17.25
N PHE A 162 -7.41 16.27 -17.60
CA PHE A 162 -6.65 15.31 -16.79
C PHE A 162 -5.23 15.80 -16.52
N GLU A 163 -4.64 15.40 -15.39
CA GLU A 163 -3.24 15.76 -15.09
C GLU A 163 -2.28 15.03 -16.05
N PRO A 164 -1.19 15.69 -16.50
CA PRO A 164 -0.19 15.05 -17.34
C PRO A 164 0.46 13.86 -16.62
N ASN A 165 0.63 12.76 -17.35
CA ASN A 165 1.04 11.42 -16.86
C ASN A 165 -0.05 10.62 -16.12
N THR A 166 -1.33 11.01 -16.18
CA THR A 166 -2.43 10.11 -15.78
C THR A 166 -2.48 8.88 -16.69
N THR A 167 -2.49 7.68 -16.10
CA THR A 167 -2.60 6.40 -16.82
C THR A 167 -4.00 5.80 -16.70
N PHE A 168 -4.52 5.32 -17.82
CA PHE A 168 -5.85 4.72 -17.95
C PHE A 168 -5.73 3.28 -18.42
N GLU A 169 -6.51 2.37 -17.84
CA GLU A 169 -6.61 0.97 -18.26
C GLU A 169 -8.04 0.64 -18.73
N LEU A 170 -8.21 -0.31 -19.63
CA LEU A 170 -9.55 -0.72 -20.11
C LEU A 170 -10.28 -1.52 -19.03
N ASN A 171 -11.55 -1.18 -18.76
CA ASN A 171 -12.36 -1.75 -17.69
C ASN A 171 -13.71 -2.35 -18.16
N SER A 172 -13.85 -2.60 -19.47
CA SER A 172 -14.99 -3.29 -20.07
C SER A 172 -14.56 -4.02 -21.36
N LYS A 173 -15.44 -4.84 -21.93
CA LYS A 173 -15.32 -5.20 -23.36
C LYS A 173 -15.62 -3.97 -24.23
N ILE A 174 -15.35 -4.08 -25.53
CA ILE A 174 -15.58 -2.99 -26.50
C ILE A 174 -16.91 -3.23 -27.21
N ILE A 175 -17.75 -2.20 -27.27
CA ILE A 175 -19.03 -2.21 -27.97
C ILE A 175 -19.13 -1.01 -28.89
N GLY A 176 -19.58 -1.21 -30.12
CA GLY A 176 -19.63 -0.16 -31.13
C GLY A 176 -20.84 -0.28 -32.04
N ALA A 177 -21.19 0.83 -32.68
CA ALA A 177 -22.25 0.86 -33.68
C ALA A 177 -22.01 1.93 -34.75
N ALA A 178 -22.56 1.69 -35.93
CA ALA A 178 -22.52 2.59 -37.07
C ALA A 178 -23.84 2.53 -37.86
N VAL A 179 -24.14 3.57 -38.65
CA VAL A 179 -25.41 3.69 -39.42
C VAL A 179 -25.19 4.11 -40.87
N TYR A 180 -26.13 3.69 -41.73
CA TYR A 180 -26.28 4.17 -43.10
C TYR A 180 -27.73 4.61 -43.37
N PRO A 181 -27.98 5.83 -43.90
CA PRO A 181 -27.01 6.90 -44.17
C PRO A 181 -26.27 7.37 -42.90
N PRO A 182 -25.09 7.99 -43.04
CA PRO A 182 -24.30 8.47 -41.90
C PRO A 182 -24.99 9.62 -41.15
N LEU A 183 -24.41 10.02 -40.02
CA LEU A 183 -24.83 11.20 -39.26
C LEU A 183 -24.15 12.46 -39.80
N ASN A 184 -24.94 13.48 -40.12
CA ASN A 184 -24.45 14.77 -40.64
C ASN A 184 -24.02 15.75 -39.53
N LYS A 185 -24.38 15.46 -38.27
CA LYS A 185 -24.12 16.23 -37.05
C LYS A 185 -24.04 15.27 -35.86
N SER A 186 -23.53 15.74 -34.72
CA SER A 186 -23.77 15.07 -33.43
C SER A 186 -25.26 14.93 -33.15
N LEU A 187 -25.63 13.90 -32.40
CA LEU A 187 -26.98 13.61 -31.98
C LEU A 187 -27.48 14.66 -30.98
N ASN A 188 -28.75 15.09 -31.13
CA ASN A 188 -29.41 15.96 -30.16
C ASN A 188 -29.79 15.19 -28.89
N ASN A 189 -30.31 13.96 -29.07
CA ASN A 189 -30.56 13.01 -28.00
C ASN A 189 -29.40 11.99 -27.98
N PRO A 190 -28.62 11.88 -26.89
CA PRO A 190 -27.52 10.93 -26.84
C PRO A 190 -28.00 9.47 -26.81
N ILE A 191 -27.18 8.57 -27.34
CA ILE A 191 -27.34 7.13 -27.12
C ILE A 191 -26.85 6.76 -25.71
N THR A 192 -27.48 5.75 -25.12
CA THR A 192 -27.08 5.22 -23.81
C THR A 192 -26.23 3.97 -23.99
N VAL A 193 -24.98 4.00 -23.53
CA VAL A 193 -24.07 2.85 -23.51
C VAL A 193 -23.88 2.40 -22.06
N THR A 194 -24.15 1.14 -21.74
CA THR A 194 -23.92 0.58 -20.40
C THR A 194 -22.75 -0.39 -20.44
N PHE A 195 -21.79 -0.20 -19.53
CA PHE A 195 -20.63 -1.08 -19.37
C PHE A 195 -20.71 -1.82 -18.05
N SER A 196 -20.34 -3.10 -18.04
CA SER A 196 -20.12 -3.85 -16.80
C SER A 196 -18.63 -3.84 -16.46
N HIS A 197 -18.28 -3.63 -15.19
CA HIS A 197 -16.89 -3.46 -14.76
C HIS A 197 -16.11 -4.78 -14.79
N ALA A 198 -15.05 -4.85 -15.61
CA ALA A 198 -14.11 -5.96 -15.60
C ALA A 198 -13.33 -6.05 -14.27
N LYS A 199 -13.08 -4.90 -13.64
CA LYS A 199 -12.48 -4.73 -12.31
C LYS A 199 -13.34 -3.77 -11.48
N ILE A 200 -13.83 -4.24 -10.34
CA ILE A 200 -14.47 -3.38 -9.34
C ILE A 200 -13.37 -2.57 -8.65
N SER A 201 -13.41 -1.24 -8.81
CA SER A 201 -12.38 -0.31 -8.32
C SER A 201 -13.01 1.04 -7.96
N SER A 202 -12.43 1.74 -6.98
CA SER A 202 -12.81 3.10 -6.59
C SER A 202 -12.21 4.20 -7.49
N GLY A 203 -11.35 3.84 -8.46
CA GLY A 203 -10.81 4.79 -9.43
C GLY A 203 -11.90 5.36 -10.35
N LYS A 204 -11.67 6.58 -10.86
CA LYS A 204 -12.65 7.29 -11.68
C LYS A 204 -12.90 6.54 -12.99
N GLN A 205 -14.15 6.13 -13.21
CA GLN A 205 -14.60 5.55 -14.48
C GLN A 205 -14.78 6.66 -15.53
N ILE A 206 -14.40 6.39 -16.77
CA ILE A 206 -14.40 7.36 -17.87
C ILE A 206 -15.00 6.73 -19.12
N CYS A 207 -16.13 7.26 -19.55
CA CYS A 207 -16.75 6.98 -20.84
C CYS A 207 -15.81 7.41 -21.96
N SER A 208 -15.44 6.50 -22.87
CA SER A 208 -14.49 6.81 -23.96
C SER A 208 -14.84 6.10 -25.26
N PHE A 209 -14.34 6.65 -26.36
CA PHE A 209 -14.43 6.06 -27.70
C PHE A 209 -13.08 6.13 -28.40
N TRP A 210 -12.88 5.24 -29.39
CA TRP A 210 -11.65 5.27 -30.18
C TRP A 210 -11.74 6.32 -31.31
N ASN A 211 -10.87 7.34 -31.26
CA ASN A 211 -10.79 8.34 -32.30
C ASN A 211 -9.81 7.91 -33.39
N HIS A 212 -10.32 7.34 -34.49
CA HIS A 212 -9.53 6.86 -35.63
C HIS A 212 -8.65 7.93 -36.30
N SER A 213 -8.97 9.23 -36.16
CA SER A 213 -8.21 10.32 -36.79
C SER A 213 -6.89 10.62 -36.07
N ILE A 214 -6.90 10.63 -34.73
CA ILE A 214 -5.69 10.84 -33.90
C ILE A 214 -5.05 9.51 -33.44
N ARG A 215 -5.80 8.40 -33.50
CA ARG A 215 -5.43 7.05 -33.03
C ARG A 215 -5.19 6.98 -31.51
N GLU A 216 -6.06 7.65 -30.77
CA GLU A 216 -6.09 7.64 -29.31
C GLU A 216 -7.53 7.48 -28.81
N TRP A 217 -7.69 7.07 -27.55
CA TRP A 217 -8.98 7.13 -26.85
C TRP A 217 -9.34 8.59 -26.56
N SER A 218 -10.61 8.93 -26.71
CA SER A 218 -11.13 10.26 -26.43
C SER A 218 -12.45 10.21 -25.67
N THR A 219 -12.71 11.24 -24.87
CA THR A 219 -13.96 11.46 -24.14
C THR A 219 -14.92 12.41 -24.87
N GLN A 220 -14.51 12.99 -26.01
CA GLN A 220 -15.26 14.05 -26.68
C GLN A 220 -16.67 13.58 -27.10
N GLY A 221 -17.70 14.24 -26.57
CA GLY A 221 -19.11 13.92 -26.86
C GLY A 221 -19.63 12.66 -26.15
N CYS A 222 -18.93 12.15 -25.13
CA CYS A 222 -19.41 11.12 -24.22
C CYS A 222 -19.33 11.61 -22.77
N GLU A 223 -20.45 11.55 -22.04
CA GLU A 223 -20.57 12.00 -20.65
C GLU A 223 -20.99 10.84 -19.74
N LEU A 224 -20.66 10.95 -18.46
CA LEU A 224 -20.97 9.95 -17.42
C LEU A 224 -22.35 10.23 -16.83
N ASP A 225 -23.23 9.23 -16.83
CA ASP A 225 -24.50 9.28 -16.10
C ASP A 225 -24.27 8.76 -14.67
N GLU A 226 -24.01 9.67 -13.73
CA GLU A 226 -23.76 9.33 -12.33
C GLU A 226 -25.03 8.85 -11.58
N GLU A 227 -26.23 9.15 -12.07
CA GLU A 227 -27.50 8.77 -11.41
C GLU A 227 -27.85 7.30 -11.69
N HIS A 228 -27.62 6.83 -12.92
CA HIS A 228 -27.87 5.44 -13.32
C HIS A 228 -26.64 4.52 -13.20
N SER A 229 -25.47 5.06 -12.85
CA SER A 229 -24.26 4.27 -12.60
C SER A 229 -24.24 3.62 -11.20
N THR A 230 -23.47 2.55 -11.08
CA THR A 230 -23.37 1.71 -9.87
C THR A 230 -21.93 1.24 -9.64
N SER A 231 -21.64 0.59 -8.51
CA SER A 231 -20.30 0.04 -8.22
C SER A 231 -19.84 -1.08 -9.17
N THR A 232 -20.75 -1.68 -9.95
CA THR A 232 -20.45 -2.79 -10.88
C THR A 232 -20.80 -2.50 -12.35
N LYS A 233 -21.53 -1.42 -12.64
CA LYS A 233 -21.86 -0.96 -13.99
C LYS A 233 -21.80 0.56 -14.11
N THR A 234 -21.24 1.05 -15.22
CA THR A 234 -21.24 2.48 -15.57
C THR A 234 -22.18 2.72 -16.75
N VAL A 235 -22.96 3.80 -16.69
CA VAL A 235 -23.82 4.28 -17.77
C VAL A 235 -23.19 5.54 -18.40
N CYS A 236 -23.14 5.56 -19.72
CA CYS A 236 -22.54 6.62 -20.52
C CYS A 236 -23.54 7.16 -21.54
N LEU A 237 -23.57 8.48 -21.72
CA LEU A 237 -24.40 9.18 -22.69
C LEU A 237 -23.51 9.76 -23.80
N CYS A 238 -23.62 9.24 -25.02
CA CYS A 238 -22.76 9.63 -26.14
C CYS A 238 -23.54 10.25 -27.30
N ASN A 239 -23.04 11.35 -27.88
CA ASN A 239 -23.70 12.11 -28.95
C ASN A 239 -23.26 11.72 -30.38
N HIS A 240 -22.64 10.55 -30.54
CA HIS A 240 -22.16 10.03 -31.83
C HIS A 240 -22.22 8.49 -31.86
N LEU A 241 -21.73 7.90 -32.94
CA LEU A 241 -21.72 6.46 -33.18
C LEU A 241 -20.31 6.04 -33.63
N THR A 242 -19.61 5.32 -32.76
CA THR A 242 -18.23 4.85 -32.92
C THR A 242 -18.01 3.54 -32.12
N ASN A 243 -16.76 3.14 -31.87
CA ASN A 243 -16.41 2.04 -30.96
C ASN A 243 -16.10 2.60 -29.56
N PHE A 244 -16.91 2.21 -28.57
CA PHE A 244 -16.88 2.69 -27.19
C PHE A 244 -16.28 1.66 -26.22
N ALA A 245 -15.68 2.16 -25.15
CA ALA A 245 -15.22 1.37 -24.02
C ALA A 245 -15.19 2.20 -22.72
N LEU A 246 -15.23 1.52 -21.58
CA LEU A 246 -14.98 2.13 -20.29
C LEU A 246 -13.48 2.12 -19.99
N LEU A 247 -12.90 3.29 -19.73
CA LEU A 247 -11.56 3.43 -19.19
C LEU A 247 -11.63 3.68 -17.67
N LEU A 248 -10.79 2.98 -16.92
CA LEU A 248 -10.56 3.22 -15.51
C LEU A 248 -9.34 4.13 -15.37
N GLN A 249 -9.54 5.34 -14.84
CA GLN A 249 -8.44 6.16 -14.34
C GLN A 249 -7.87 5.50 -13.10
N ARG A 250 -6.59 5.14 -13.16
CA ARG A 250 -5.85 4.72 -11.96
C ARG A 250 -5.63 5.97 -11.09
N GLU A 251 -5.89 5.87 -9.78
CA GLU A 251 -5.56 6.96 -8.85
C GLU A 251 -4.04 7.07 -8.74
N GLY A 252 -3.48 8.04 -9.45
CA GLY A 252 -2.05 8.13 -9.72
C GLY A 252 -1.61 7.21 -10.87
N ALA A 253 -0.36 7.40 -11.30
CA ALA A 253 0.33 6.49 -12.22
C ALA A 253 0.31 5.03 -11.69
N PRO A 254 0.70 4.01 -12.48
CA PRO A 254 1.23 2.78 -11.88
C PRO A 254 2.20 3.16 -10.76
N TYR A 255 1.89 2.71 -9.54
CA TYR A 255 2.87 2.65 -8.45
C TYR A 255 3.83 1.51 -8.79
N SER A 256 4.68 1.81 -9.78
CA SER A 256 5.66 0.93 -10.39
C SER A 256 6.56 0.40 -9.29
N ASP A 257 6.28 -0.84 -8.91
CA ASP A 257 7.13 -1.73 -8.14
C ASP A 257 7.88 -0.99 -7.00
N PRO A 258 7.19 -0.70 -5.87
CA PRO A 258 7.31 0.48 -5.00
C PRO A 258 8.57 1.35 -5.17
N PRO A 259 8.42 2.65 -5.51
CA PRO A 259 9.48 3.48 -6.10
C PRO A 259 10.83 3.21 -5.46
N LEU A 260 11.87 3.00 -6.26
CA LEU A 260 13.12 2.36 -5.81
C LEU A 260 13.72 3.03 -4.55
N SER A 261 13.53 4.34 -4.40
CA SER A 261 13.75 5.13 -3.18
C SER A 261 13.03 4.60 -1.92
N LEU A 262 11.72 4.37 -1.94
CA LEU A 262 10.94 3.80 -0.83
C LEU A 262 11.35 2.35 -0.50
N LYS A 263 11.68 1.53 -1.51
CA LYS A 263 12.30 0.21 -1.29
C LYS A 263 13.66 0.34 -0.58
N ILE A 264 14.54 1.22 -1.07
CA ILE A 264 15.86 1.49 -0.47
C ILE A 264 15.72 2.00 0.97
N ILE A 265 14.81 2.95 1.24
CA ILE A 265 14.51 3.45 2.58
C ILE A 265 14.05 2.31 3.50
N THR A 266 13.12 1.48 3.04
CA THR A 266 12.63 0.34 3.82
C THR A 266 13.73 -0.67 4.11
N ILE A 267 14.55 -1.03 3.10
CA ILE A 267 15.66 -1.98 3.26
C ILE A 267 16.71 -1.46 4.23
N ILE A 268 17.21 -0.23 4.03
CA ILE A 268 18.25 0.37 4.88
C ILE A 268 17.71 0.61 6.30
N GLY A 269 16.52 1.20 6.42
CA GLY A 269 15.91 1.54 7.70
C GLY A 269 15.59 0.30 8.54
N CYS A 270 14.89 -0.69 7.97
CA CYS A 270 14.57 -1.92 8.68
C CYS A 270 15.84 -2.73 9.02
N THR A 271 16.86 -2.77 8.15
CA THR A 271 18.13 -3.45 8.48
C THR A 271 18.83 -2.78 9.66
N LEU A 272 18.97 -1.45 9.65
CA LEU A 272 19.57 -0.69 10.75
C LEU A 272 18.76 -0.84 12.05
N SER A 273 17.44 -0.86 11.95
CA SER A 273 16.51 -0.99 13.08
C SER A 273 16.49 -2.40 13.68
N ILE A 274 16.58 -3.46 12.86
CA ILE A 274 16.73 -4.84 13.33
C ILE A 274 18.09 -5.02 14.03
N LEU A 275 19.19 -4.49 13.48
CA LEU A 275 20.49 -4.47 14.15
C LEU A 275 20.44 -3.73 15.49
N ALA A 276 19.75 -2.60 15.56
CA ALA A 276 19.53 -1.86 16.80
C ALA A 276 18.70 -2.65 17.83
N CYS A 277 17.68 -3.41 17.39
CA CYS A 277 16.92 -4.30 18.26
C CYS A 277 17.79 -5.46 18.79
N ILE A 278 18.67 -6.04 17.97
CA ILE A 278 19.66 -7.05 18.42
C ILE A 278 20.57 -6.47 19.52
N LEU A 279 21.02 -5.22 19.37
CA LEU A 279 21.77 -4.52 20.42
C LEU A 279 20.94 -4.31 21.69
N CYS A 280 19.64 -4.01 21.60
CA CYS A 280 18.73 -3.98 22.76
C CYS A 280 18.67 -5.33 23.49
N PHE A 281 18.61 -6.47 22.78
CA PHE A 281 18.68 -7.80 23.40
C PHE A 281 20.00 -8.05 24.12
N ILE A 282 21.14 -7.71 23.50
CA ILE A 282 22.47 -7.85 24.13
C ILE A 282 22.57 -6.97 25.38
N MET A 283 22.03 -5.75 25.34
CA MET A 283 21.99 -4.87 26.51
C MET A 283 21.06 -5.39 27.62
N PHE A 284 19.90 -5.98 27.28
CA PHE A 284 19.01 -6.60 28.25
C PHE A 284 19.71 -7.71 29.07
N PHE A 285 20.35 -8.67 28.38
CA PHE A 285 21.04 -9.78 29.06
C PHE A 285 22.30 -9.35 29.84
N THR A 286 23.01 -8.31 29.38
CA THR A 286 24.22 -7.82 30.08
C THR A 286 23.92 -6.89 31.25
N LEU A 287 22.84 -6.10 31.21
CA LEU A 287 22.47 -5.18 32.28
C LEU A 287 21.85 -5.87 33.50
N LYS A 288 21.16 -6.99 33.31
CA LYS A 288 20.49 -7.79 34.37
C LYS A 288 19.51 -7.00 35.27
N LYS A 289 19.01 -5.85 34.80
CA LYS A 289 17.89 -5.13 35.44
C LYS A 289 16.63 -6.00 35.40
N LYS A 290 15.76 -5.89 36.42
CA LYS A 290 14.50 -6.66 36.51
C LYS A 290 13.25 -5.76 36.60
N ASP A 291 13.41 -4.50 36.21
CA ASP A 291 12.40 -3.45 36.37
C ASP A 291 11.28 -3.63 35.33
N ILE A 292 10.03 -3.33 35.68
CA ILE A 292 8.86 -3.48 34.79
C ILE A 292 9.09 -2.78 33.44
N ARG A 293 9.56 -1.53 33.47
CA ARG A 293 9.97 -0.76 32.28
C ARG A 293 10.97 -1.51 31.38
N HIS A 294 11.95 -2.23 31.93
CA HIS A 294 12.95 -2.94 31.14
C HIS A 294 12.34 -4.15 30.41
N TYR A 295 11.36 -4.82 31.04
CA TYR A 295 10.57 -5.87 30.40
C TYR A 295 9.61 -5.34 29.31
N LEU A 296 9.04 -4.14 29.47
CA LEU A 296 8.26 -3.50 28.40
C LEU A 296 9.14 -3.17 27.19
N HIS A 297 10.29 -2.50 27.40
CA HIS A 297 11.20 -2.14 26.31
C HIS A 297 11.68 -3.33 25.48
N ILE A 298 11.92 -4.50 26.09
CA ILE A 298 12.37 -5.68 25.34
C ILE A 298 11.22 -6.36 24.59
N ASN A 299 9.99 -6.33 25.12
CA ASN A 299 8.81 -6.77 24.37
C ASN A 299 8.53 -5.84 23.18
N LEU A 300 8.70 -4.53 23.35
CA LEU A 300 8.49 -3.53 22.30
C LEU A 300 9.54 -3.68 21.17
N ALA A 301 10.81 -3.86 21.53
CA ALA A 301 11.87 -4.16 20.57
C ALA A 301 11.64 -5.50 19.85
N PHE A 302 11.13 -6.53 20.53
CA PHE A 302 10.76 -7.80 19.90
C PHE A 302 9.64 -7.64 18.88
N ALA A 303 8.51 -7.03 19.26
CA ALA A 303 7.36 -6.83 18.36
C ALA A 303 7.74 -6.02 17.11
N ILE A 304 8.53 -4.95 17.28
CA ILE A 304 9.01 -4.13 16.16
C ILE A 304 10.00 -4.91 15.28
N ALA A 305 10.93 -5.68 15.85
CA ALA A 305 11.87 -6.48 15.07
C ALA A 305 11.15 -7.53 14.20
N VAL A 306 10.11 -8.19 14.72
CA VAL A 306 9.32 -9.16 13.95
C VAL A 306 8.47 -8.45 12.87
N ALA A 307 7.81 -7.33 13.21
CA ALA A 307 7.06 -6.54 12.22
C ALA A 307 7.95 -6.03 11.07
N GLN A 308 9.17 -5.55 11.37
CA GLN A 308 10.12 -5.08 10.36
C GLN A 308 10.76 -6.22 9.55
N LEU A 309 10.91 -7.42 10.12
CA LEU A 309 11.29 -8.62 9.37
C LEU A 309 10.21 -9.01 8.36
N ILE A 310 8.93 -8.90 8.75
CA ILE A 310 7.77 -9.13 7.87
C ILE A 310 7.66 -8.04 6.80
N LEU A 311 7.93 -6.77 7.10
CA LEU A 311 8.05 -5.73 6.07
C LEU A 311 9.15 -6.08 5.04
N LEU A 312 10.34 -6.47 5.52
CA LEU A 312 11.51 -6.66 4.65
C LEU A 312 11.36 -7.85 3.68
N PHE A 313 10.72 -8.94 4.12
CA PHE A 313 10.63 -10.18 3.33
C PHE A 313 9.21 -10.56 2.90
N GLY A 314 8.19 -10.13 3.62
CA GLY A 314 6.78 -10.52 3.42
C GLY A 314 5.97 -9.58 2.53
N ILE A 315 6.27 -8.27 2.52
CA ILE A 315 5.42 -7.28 1.81
C ILE A 315 5.30 -7.54 0.31
N SER A 316 6.34 -8.09 -0.32
CA SER A 316 6.42 -8.35 -1.76
C SER A 316 5.93 -9.75 -2.18
N GLN A 317 5.37 -10.56 -1.27
CA GLN A 317 4.98 -11.96 -1.54
C GLN A 317 3.60 -12.11 -2.21
N THR A 318 3.19 -11.13 -3.02
CA THR A 318 1.84 -11.05 -3.63
C THR A 318 1.51 -12.22 -4.55
N LYS A 319 2.53 -12.92 -5.08
CA LYS A 319 2.38 -14.15 -5.89
C LYS A 319 1.82 -15.34 -5.13
N TYR A 320 1.89 -15.36 -3.81
CA TYR A 320 1.50 -16.49 -2.96
C TYR A 320 0.37 -16.05 -2.02
N GLU A 321 -0.88 -16.09 -2.50
CA GLU A 321 -2.04 -15.49 -1.83
C GLU A 321 -2.15 -15.83 -0.33
N ILE A 322 -2.05 -17.12 0.02
CA ILE A 322 -2.15 -17.59 1.42
C ILE A 322 -0.98 -17.03 2.28
N LEU A 323 0.23 -16.99 1.72
CA LEU A 323 1.40 -16.41 2.39
C LEU A 323 1.26 -14.89 2.53
N CYS A 324 0.70 -14.22 1.52
CA CYS A 324 0.43 -12.80 1.52
C CYS A 324 -0.61 -12.40 2.58
N LYS A 325 -1.72 -13.16 2.66
CA LYS A 325 -2.74 -13.07 3.72
C LYS A 325 -2.13 -13.30 5.11
N ALA A 326 -1.31 -14.34 5.29
CA ALA A 326 -0.64 -14.63 6.55
C ALA A 326 0.36 -13.53 6.97
N MET A 327 1.18 -13.02 6.03
CA MET A 327 2.13 -11.93 6.29
C MET A 327 1.40 -10.64 6.67
N ALA A 328 0.32 -10.29 5.96
CA ALA A 328 -0.52 -9.13 6.30
C ALA A 328 -1.16 -9.26 7.71
N ALA A 329 -1.63 -10.46 8.07
CA ALA A 329 -2.20 -10.74 9.39
C ALA A 329 -1.17 -10.63 10.52
N CYS A 330 0.00 -11.23 10.35
CA CYS A 330 1.11 -11.11 11.30
C CYS A 330 1.59 -9.66 11.43
N LEU A 331 1.68 -8.91 10.32
CA LEU A 331 2.13 -7.52 10.31
C LEU A 331 1.16 -6.59 11.06
N HIS A 332 -0.15 -6.75 10.83
CA HIS A 332 -1.19 -6.07 11.59
C HIS A 332 -1.05 -6.38 13.09
N TYR A 333 -0.94 -7.66 13.45
CA TYR A 333 -0.81 -8.10 14.84
C TYR A 333 0.41 -7.50 15.55
N PHE A 334 1.62 -7.66 15.00
CA PHE A 334 2.84 -7.19 15.66
C PHE A 334 2.92 -5.66 15.79
N TYR A 335 2.37 -4.89 14.85
CA TYR A 335 2.26 -3.44 15.04
C TYR A 335 1.22 -3.05 16.10
N MET A 336 0.08 -3.75 16.18
CA MET A 336 -0.90 -3.52 17.25
C MET A 336 -0.34 -3.86 18.64
N VAL A 337 0.43 -4.94 18.77
CA VAL A 337 1.20 -5.26 19.98
C VAL A 337 2.18 -4.12 20.31
N ALA A 338 2.93 -3.62 19.31
CA ALA A 338 3.86 -2.51 19.52
C ALA A 338 3.15 -1.24 20.01
N PHE A 339 2.02 -0.85 19.44
CA PHE A 339 1.26 0.34 19.89
C PHE A 339 0.75 0.21 21.32
N LEU A 340 0.21 -0.96 21.70
CA LEU A 340 -0.24 -1.18 23.09
C LEU A 340 0.94 -1.27 24.08
N LEU A 341 2.11 -1.75 23.66
CA LEU A 341 3.32 -1.68 24.48
C LEU A 341 3.80 -0.22 24.68
N MET A 342 3.77 0.61 23.63
CA MET A 342 4.05 2.06 23.76
C MET A 342 3.06 2.74 24.71
N LEU A 343 1.77 2.36 24.65
CA LEU A 343 0.75 2.84 25.59
C LEU A 343 1.01 2.36 27.03
N CYS A 344 1.37 1.10 27.22
CA CYS A 344 1.73 0.56 28.53
C CYS A 344 2.97 1.23 29.12
N GLU A 345 3.98 1.55 28.30
CA GLU A 345 5.14 2.35 28.72
C GLU A 345 4.75 3.78 29.10
N GLY A 346 3.87 4.43 28.34
CA GLY A 346 3.32 5.75 28.66
C GLY A 346 2.56 5.77 29.98
N VAL A 347 1.65 4.81 30.19
CA VAL A 347 0.88 4.65 31.43
C VAL A 347 1.82 4.36 32.61
N HIS A 348 2.78 3.44 32.45
CA HIS A 348 3.75 3.13 33.50
C HIS A 348 4.63 4.34 33.86
N LEU A 349 5.01 5.16 32.88
CA LEU A 349 5.76 6.40 33.10
C LEU A 349 4.94 7.47 33.83
N ALA A 350 3.66 7.64 33.48
CA ALA A 350 2.76 8.56 34.19
C ALA A 350 2.57 8.14 35.66
N ILE A 351 2.28 6.86 35.90
CA ILE A 351 2.17 6.28 37.24
C ILE A 351 3.47 6.53 38.02
N LEU A 352 4.64 6.20 37.46
CA LEU A 352 5.94 6.39 38.13
C LEU A 352 6.23 7.85 38.52
N ILE A 353 5.71 8.83 37.76
CA ILE A 353 5.89 10.25 38.07
C ILE A 353 4.83 10.73 39.09
N GLU A 354 3.65 10.13 39.12
CA GLU A 354 2.57 10.47 40.04
C GLU A 354 2.71 9.79 41.42
N THR A 355 2.88 8.46 41.47
CA THR A 355 2.94 7.62 42.68
C THR A 355 4.27 7.71 43.43
N ALA A 356 4.93 8.86 43.39
CA ALA A 356 5.99 9.22 44.35
C ALA A 356 5.45 9.25 45.81
N PHE A 357 4.13 9.20 45.98
CA PHE A 357 3.43 9.02 47.27
C PHE A 357 2.37 7.91 47.20
N SER A 358 2.82 6.66 47.35
CA SER A 358 2.07 5.46 47.79
C SER A 358 0.93 4.86 46.93
N HIS A 359 0.79 3.52 47.07
CA HIS A 359 -0.35 2.66 46.69
C HIS A 359 -0.85 2.67 45.23
N GLY A 360 -0.30 1.81 44.35
CA GLY A 360 -0.98 1.52 43.07
C GLY A 360 -0.22 0.82 41.93
N GLU A 361 0.87 0.10 42.16
CA GLU A 361 1.65 -0.48 41.04
C GLU A 361 0.92 -1.63 40.31
N LEU A 362 0.61 -1.44 39.02
CA LEU A 362 0.21 -2.54 38.14
C LEU A 362 1.38 -3.52 37.95
N LYS A 363 1.09 -4.82 38.12
CA LYS A 363 2.08 -5.89 37.96
C LYS A 363 2.36 -6.16 36.48
N LEU A 364 3.61 -6.50 36.15
CA LEU A 364 4.07 -6.81 34.78
C LEU A 364 3.12 -7.72 33.96
N PRO A 365 2.52 -8.81 34.51
CA PRO A 365 1.61 -9.66 33.74
C PRO A 365 0.38 -8.92 33.19
N VAL A 366 -0.11 -7.88 33.86
CA VAL A 366 -1.28 -7.11 33.39
C VAL A 366 -0.94 -6.39 32.09
N TYR A 367 0.16 -5.62 32.07
CA TYR A 367 0.62 -4.94 30.86
C TYR A 367 0.87 -5.90 29.68
N LEU A 368 1.46 -7.07 29.95
CA LEU A 368 1.75 -8.06 28.91
C LEU A 368 0.47 -8.74 28.40
N ILE A 369 -0.47 -9.14 29.27
CA ILE A 369 -1.76 -9.73 28.86
C ILE A 369 -2.57 -8.72 28.05
N THR A 370 -2.63 -7.44 28.45
CA THR A 370 -3.29 -6.39 27.67
C THR A 370 -2.63 -6.19 26.32
N SER A 371 -1.29 -6.06 26.28
CA SER A 371 -0.57 -5.73 25.04
C SER A 371 -0.51 -6.86 24.02
N TRP A 372 -0.49 -8.12 24.45
CA TRP A 372 -0.47 -9.29 23.56
C TRP A 372 -1.87 -9.83 23.27
N GLY A 373 -2.80 -9.77 24.24
CA GLY A 373 -4.14 -10.34 24.12
C GLY A 373 -5.12 -9.48 23.33
N LEU A 374 -5.14 -8.16 23.53
CA LEU A 374 -6.09 -7.27 22.83
C LEU A 374 -5.86 -7.23 21.30
N PRO A 375 -4.62 -7.20 20.76
CA PRO A 375 -4.38 -7.32 19.33
C PRO A 375 -4.83 -8.65 18.73
N LEU A 376 -4.74 -9.75 19.49
CA LEU A 376 -5.20 -11.06 19.04
C LEU A 376 -6.73 -11.06 18.83
N ILE A 377 -7.47 -10.37 19.69
CA ILE A 377 -8.93 -10.19 19.56
C ILE A 377 -9.25 -9.31 18.34
N ILE A 378 -8.59 -8.15 18.20
CA ILE A 378 -8.82 -7.21 17.08
C ILE A 378 -8.53 -7.87 15.73
N VAL A 379 -7.36 -8.51 15.60
CA VAL A 379 -6.95 -9.19 14.36
C VAL A 379 -7.80 -10.43 14.11
N GLY A 380 -8.14 -11.21 15.15
CA GLY A 380 -9.01 -12.38 15.01
C GLY A 380 -10.42 -12.05 14.50
N ILE A 381 -11.04 -10.99 15.04
CA ILE A 381 -12.34 -10.50 14.55
C ILE A 381 -12.21 -9.99 13.11
N THR A 382 -11.18 -9.19 12.82
CA THR A 382 -10.98 -8.61 11.48
C THR A 382 -10.76 -9.71 10.43
N LEU A 383 -9.94 -10.73 10.74
CA LEU A 383 -9.67 -11.87 9.88
C LEU A 383 -10.92 -12.76 9.70
N GLY A 384 -11.74 -12.93 10.73
CA GLY A 384 -12.98 -13.70 10.66
C GLY A 384 -14.11 -13.03 9.86
N VAL A 385 -14.14 -11.69 9.80
CA VAL A 385 -15.20 -10.93 9.10
C VAL A 385 -14.76 -10.44 7.72
N ARG A 386 -13.46 -10.23 7.47
CA ARG A 386 -12.90 -9.65 6.23
C ARG A 386 -11.65 -10.40 5.74
N TYR A 387 -11.65 -11.74 5.80
CA TYR A 387 -10.52 -12.60 5.41
C TYR A 387 -9.89 -12.20 4.07
N ASP A 388 -10.71 -12.00 3.03
CA ASP A 388 -10.22 -11.74 1.67
C ASP A 388 -9.64 -10.34 1.45
N ASN A 389 -9.81 -9.44 2.41
CA ASN A 389 -9.24 -8.09 2.39
C ASN A 389 -7.88 -8.01 3.12
N TYR A 390 -7.33 -9.15 3.54
CA TYR A 390 -5.91 -9.27 3.88
C TYR A 390 -5.11 -9.61 2.62
N GLY A 391 -4.02 -8.90 2.39
CA GLY A 391 -3.26 -8.96 1.14
C GLY A 391 -3.84 -8.04 0.06
N GLY A 392 -3.09 -7.91 -1.03
CA GLY A 392 -3.45 -7.08 -2.18
C GLY A 392 -2.48 -7.33 -3.34
N SER A 393 -2.84 -6.83 -4.53
CA SER A 393 -2.05 -7.04 -5.76
C SER A 393 -0.68 -6.37 -5.74
N ILE A 394 -0.58 -5.19 -5.10
CA ILE A 394 0.65 -4.37 -5.03
C ILE A 394 1.51 -4.73 -3.81
N ALA A 395 0.89 -5.05 -2.67
CA ALA A 395 1.58 -5.32 -1.41
C ALA A 395 0.77 -6.20 -0.46
N CYS A 396 1.45 -7.01 0.36
CA CYS A 396 0.84 -7.87 1.37
C CYS A 396 0.49 -7.11 2.66
N PHE A 397 -0.55 -6.27 2.58
CA PHE A 397 -1.14 -5.54 3.70
C PHE A 397 -2.68 -5.56 3.64
N LEU A 398 -3.38 -4.89 4.56
CA LEU A 398 -4.85 -4.78 4.50
C LEU A 398 -5.29 -3.87 3.34
N SER A 399 -6.28 -4.32 2.57
CA SER A 399 -6.92 -3.50 1.52
C SER A 399 -7.60 -2.25 2.11
N ALA A 400 -7.39 -1.12 1.43
CA ALA A 400 -8.05 0.15 1.73
C ALA A 400 -9.44 0.25 1.09
N ASP A 401 -9.68 -0.48 0.00
CA ASP A 401 -10.77 -0.30 -0.97
C ASP A 401 -12.15 -0.56 -0.37
N GLN A 402 -12.22 -1.45 0.62
CA GLN A 402 -13.44 -1.74 1.40
C GLN A 402 -13.39 -1.17 2.83
N GLY A 403 -12.47 -0.25 3.12
CA GLY A 403 -12.28 0.33 4.46
C GLY A 403 -11.69 -0.63 5.50
N THR A 404 -11.29 -1.85 5.14
CA THR A 404 -10.72 -2.84 6.07
C THR A 404 -9.48 -2.30 6.78
N VAL A 405 -8.68 -1.46 6.09
CA VAL A 405 -7.56 -0.73 6.67
C VAL A 405 -7.91 0.08 7.94
N TYR A 406 -9.17 0.52 8.12
CA TYR A 406 -9.59 1.21 9.35
C TYR A 406 -9.64 0.30 10.58
N ALA A 407 -9.70 -1.03 10.43
CA ALA A 407 -9.51 -1.96 11.54
C ALA A 407 -8.07 -1.89 12.12
N PHE A 408 -7.10 -1.46 11.30
CA PHE A 408 -5.76 -1.08 11.76
C PHE A 408 -5.71 0.40 12.17
N VAL A 409 -6.07 1.33 11.28
CA VAL A 409 -5.86 2.78 11.49
C VAL A 409 -6.69 3.34 12.66
N GLY A 410 -7.93 2.88 12.86
CA GLY A 410 -8.83 3.37 13.91
C GLY A 410 -8.33 3.10 15.33
N PRO A 411 -8.11 1.83 15.74
CA PRO A 411 -7.59 1.52 17.07
C PRO A 411 -6.21 2.15 17.34
N PHE A 412 -5.34 2.20 16.32
CA PHE A 412 -4.04 2.86 16.42
C PHE A 412 -4.17 4.38 16.65
N ALA A 413 -5.04 5.08 15.91
CA ALA A 413 -5.28 6.51 16.10
C ALA A 413 -5.86 6.83 17.48
N PHE A 414 -6.73 5.96 18.02
CA PHE A 414 -7.24 6.06 19.38
C PHE A 414 -6.14 5.90 20.44
N ILE A 415 -5.25 4.90 20.28
CA ILE A 415 -4.08 4.71 21.14
C ILE A 415 -3.16 5.95 21.11
N MET A 416 -2.92 6.51 19.93
CA MET A 416 -2.10 7.72 19.75
C MET A 416 -2.67 8.94 20.47
N LEU A 417 -4.00 9.11 20.46
CA LEU A 417 -4.67 10.19 21.18
C LEU A 417 -4.49 10.06 22.71
N ILE A 418 -4.57 8.83 23.24
CA ILE A 418 -4.32 8.56 24.66
C ILE A 418 -2.83 8.82 24.99
N ASN A 419 -1.90 8.37 24.15
CA ASN A 419 -0.47 8.66 24.32
C ASN A 419 -0.18 10.16 24.31
N PHE A 420 -0.88 10.95 23.48
CA PHE A 420 -0.77 12.41 23.49
C PHE A 420 -1.23 13.02 24.81
N ALA A 421 -2.39 12.59 25.33
CA ALA A 421 -2.87 13.04 26.64
C ALA A 421 -1.88 12.68 27.77
N ILE A 422 -1.34 11.46 27.76
CA ILE A 422 -0.31 10.99 28.71
C ILE A 422 0.96 11.85 28.61
N LEU A 423 1.47 12.12 27.39
CA LEU A 423 2.64 12.99 27.20
C LEU A 423 2.40 14.38 27.79
N VAL A 424 1.22 14.96 27.59
CA VAL A 424 0.86 16.29 28.13
C VAL A 424 0.78 16.26 29.66
N ILE A 425 0.26 15.19 30.27
CA ILE A 425 0.25 15.02 31.73
C ILE A 425 1.68 14.90 32.27
N VAL A 426 2.49 14.00 31.70
CA VAL A 426 3.89 13.79 32.07
C VAL A 426 4.71 15.08 31.95
N LEU A 427 4.59 15.82 30.83
CA LEU A 427 5.27 17.09 30.62
C LEU A 427 4.84 18.14 31.67
N ARG A 428 3.53 18.26 31.95
CA ARG A 428 3.03 19.18 32.98
C ARG A 428 3.56 18.81 34.37
N GLN A 429 3.63 17.52 34.71
CA GLN A 429 4.17 17.05 35.99
C GLN A 429 5.69 17.30 36.09
N VAL A 430 6.46 17.03 35.02
CA VAL A 430 7.91 17.30 34.95
C VAL A 430 8.19 18.79 35.10
N VAL A 431 7.55 19.65 34.29
CA VAL A 431 7.72 21.11 34.37
C VAL A 431 7.35 21.64 35.75
N ARG A 432 6.24 21.17 36.35
CA ARG A 432 5.87 21.51 37.73
C ARG A 432 6.98 21.12 38.72
N LYS A 433 7.43 19.86 38.71
CA LYS A 433 8.46 19.36 39.65
C LYS A 433 9.81 20.07 39.49
N THR A 434 10.21 20.44 38.28
CA THR A 434 11.44 21.23 38.04
C THR A 434 11.26 22.73 38.32
N SER A 435 10.01 23.23 38.40
CA SER A 435 9.72 24.63 38.79
C SER A 435 9.54 24.84 40.30
N LEU A 436 9.45 23.76 41.10
CA LEU A 436 9.39 23.87 42.56
C LEU A 436 10.78 24.29 43.11
N PRO A 437 10.84 25.24 44.06
CA PRO A 437 12.09 25.78 44.58
C PRO A 437 12.75 24.82 45.59
N ILE A 438 13.31 23.70 45.10
CA ILE A 438 14.19 22.84 45.88
C ILE A 438 15.51 23.59 46.13
N SER A 439 16.00 23.54 47.38
CA SER A 439 17.02 24.46 47.91
C SER A 439 18.47 24.18 47.46
N SER A 440 18.72 24.16 46.15
CA SER A 440 20.07 24.21 45.56
C SER A 440 20.18 25.35 44.54
N LYS A 441 21.31 26.06 44.57
CA LYS A 441 21.51 27.29 43.78
C LYS A 441 21.77 26.97 42.30
N THR A 442 21.38 27.91 41.44
CA THR A 442 21.93 28.08 40.07
C THR A 442 21.57 27.02 39.02
N ALA A 443 20.30 26.61 38.93
CA ALA A 443 19.75 26.10 37.68
C ALA A 443 19.18 27.26 36.83
N SER A 444 19.81 27.57 35.70
CA SER A 444 19.27 28.58 34.76
C SER A 444 17.95 28.09 34.14
N LYS A 445 17.02 29.02 33.85
CA LYS A 445 15.82 28.74 33.04
C LYS A 445 16.17 28.05 31.72
N PHE A 446 17.33 28.37 31.14
CA PHE A 446 17.87 27.73 29.94
C PHE A 446 18.20 26.25 30.15
N GLU A 447 18.89 25.88 31.24
CA GLU A 447 19.25 24.49 31.52
C GLU A 447 18.03 23.65 31.91
N ILE A 448 17.05 24.25 32.59
CA ILE A 448 15.73 23.63 32.83
C ILE A 448 15.04 23.33 31.50
N ALA A 449 14.90 24.33 30.62
CA ALA A 449 14.30 24.14 29.30
C ALA A 449 15.05 23.10 28.44
N ARG A 450 16.38 23.13 28.46
CA ARG A 450 17.27 22.18 27.77
C ARG A 450 17.07 20.75 28.26
N ALA A 451 16.93 20.54 29.57
CA ALA A 451 16.62 19.24 30.16
C ALA A 451 15.21 18.75 29.76
N THR A 452 14.20 19.63 29.81
CA THR A 452 12.83 19.32 29.37
C THR A 452 12.77 18.96 27.88
N ILE A 453 13.41 19.74 27.01
CA ILE A 453 13.48 19.48 25.56
C ILE A 453 14.20 18.15 25.28
N ARG A 454 15.32 17.87 25.96
CA ARG A 454 16.00 16.58 25.84
C ARG A 454 15.10 15.41 26.27
N SER A 455 14.33 15.58 27.34
CA SER A 455 13.37 14.55 27.80
C SER A 455 12.24 14.33 26.79
N LEU A 456 11.71 15.39 26.20
CA LEU A 456 10.70 15.32 25.12
C LEU A 456 11.24 14.59 23.88
N ILE A 457 12.45 14.92 23.42
CA ILE A 457 13.08 14.27 22.25
C ILE A 457 13.30 12.77 22.52
N ILE A 458 13.70 12.38 23.74
CA ILE A 458 13.85 10.97 24.14
C ILE A 458 12.51 10.24 24.18
N LEU A 459 11.44 10.92 24.64
CA LEU A 459 10.12 10.32 24.84
C LEU A 459 9.27 10.27 23.56
N PHE A 460 9.51 11.16 22.60
CA PHE A 460 8.65 11.33 21.42
C PHE A 460 8.55 10.08 20.51
N PRO A 461 9.64 9.39 20.13
CA PRO A 461 9.54 8.16 19.33
C PRO A 461 9.03 6.96 20.15
N VAL A 462 9.31 6.95 21.46
CA VAL A 462 8.94 5.89 22.40
C VAL A 462 7.42 5.82 22.58
N MET A 463 6.76 6.97 22.62
CA MET A 463 5.29 7.08 22.69
C MET A 463 4.59 6.88 21.32
N GLY A 464 5.35 6.64 20.25
CA GLY A 464 4.83 6.36 18.91
C GLY A 464 4.48 7.58 18.05
N PHE A 465 4.76 8.83 18.48
CA PHE A 465 4.32 10.02 17.74
C PHE A 465 4.87 10.14 16.31
N THR A 466 5.98 9.46 16.03
CA THR A 466 6.54 9.23 14.68
C THR A 466 5.53 8.62 13.69
N TRP A 467 4.49 7.93 14.17
CA TRP A 467 3.44 7.34 13.35
C TRP A 467 2.31 8.31 12.95
N ILE A 468 2.31 9.56 13.43
CA ILE A 468 1.31 10.56 13.00
C ILE A 468 1.35 10.79 11.47
N PHE A 469 2.54 10.68 10.86
CA PHE A 469 2.72 10.77 9.42
C PHE A 469 1.98 9.65 8.65
N GLY A 470 1.76 8.48 9.27
CA GLY A 470 0.93 7.42 8.70
C GLY A 470 -0.56 7.81 8.67
N ILE A 471 -1.09 8.39 9.76
CA ILE A 471 -2.48 8.91 9.80
C ILE A 471 -2.66 10.02 8.76
N LEU A 472 -1.72 10.96 8.71
CA LEU A 472 -1.72 12.06 7.75
C LEU A 472 -1.60 11.56 6.30
N PHE A 473 -0.79 10.52 6.04
CA PHE A 473 -0.72 9.88 4.73
C PHE A 473 -2.05 9.24 4.32
N PHE A 474 -2.71 8.48 5.21
CA PHE A 474 -4.03 7.91 4.89
C PHE A 474 -5.10 8.97 4.64
N GLY A 475 -5.03 10.14 5.28
CA GLY A 475 -5.99 11.24 5.09
C GLY A 475 -5.71 12.15 3.90
N PHE A 476 -4.45 12.52 3.64
CA PHE A 476 -4.06 13.51 2.63
C PHE A 476 -3.33 12.92 1.41
N ARG A 477 -2.90 11.65 1.46
CA ARG A 477 -2.23 10.89 0.38
C ARG A 477 -1.06 11.59 -0.33
N THR A 478 -0.37 12.53 0.33
CA THR A 478 0.75 13.24 -0.32
C THR A 478 2.05 12.45 -0.25
N LEU A 479 2.82 12.49 -1.34
CA LEU A 479 4.13 11.83 -1.49
C LEU A 479 5.11 12.18 -0.36
N ALA A 480 5.09 13.43 0.13
CA ALA A 480 5.94 13.87 1.23
C ALA A 480 5.59 13.17 2.56
N LEU A 481 4.30 12.95 2.83
CA LEU A 481 3.85 12.22 4.03
C LEU A 481 4.16 10.73 3.93
N GLU A 482 4.08 10.15 2.72
CA GLU A 482 4.47 8.78 2.42
C GLU A 482 5.96 8.52 2.75
N TYR A 483 6.86 9.37 2.22
CA TYR A 483 8.30 9.28 2.51
C TYR A 483 8.60 9.46 4.00
N LEU A 484 7.98 10.45 4.66
CA LEU A 484 8.16 10.64 6.10
C LEU A 484 7.70 9.41 6.88
N PHE A 485 6.52 8.87 6.58
CA PHE A 485 6.01 7.65 7.20
C PHE A 485 6.95 6.45 6.99
N ALA A 486 7.44 6.22 5.77
CA ALA A 486 8.37 5.13 5.46
C ALA A 486 9.70 5.25 6.23
N ILE A 487 10.27 6.46 6.31
CA ILE A 487 11.50 6.73 7.08
C ILE A 487 11.26 6.47 8.58
N PHE A 488 10.17 6.99 9.14
CA PHE A 488 9.89 6.86 10.57
C PHE A 488 9.53 5.42 10.98
N CYS A 489 8.74 4.72 10.17
CA CYS A 489 8.33 3.32 10.40
C CYS A 489 9.53 2.35 10.31
N SER A 490 10.38 2.52 9.30
CA SER A 490 11.56 1.66 9.10
C SER A 490 12.65 1.90 10.17
N LEU A 491 12.82 3.13 10.66
CA LEU A 491 13.80 3.47 11.71
C LEU A 491 13.30 3.34 13.17
N GLN A 492 12.06 2.90 13.40
CA GLN A 492 11.43 2.96 14.73
C GLN A 492 12.23 2.24 15.85
N GLY A 493 12.76 1.04 15.59
CA GLY A 493 13.61 0.31 16.55
C GLY A 493 15.00 0.92 16.74
N PHE A 494 15.57 1.53 15.70
CA PHE A 494 16.79 2.34 15.80
C PHE A 494 16.59 3.54 16.74
N PHE A 495 15.46 4.25 16.63
CA PHE A 495 15.15 5.34 17.56
C PHE A 495 15.00 4.84 19.01
N ILE A 496 14.34 3.69 19.23
CA ILE A 496 14.21 3.11 20.58
C ILE A 496 15.60 2.81 21.18
N PHE A 497 16.51 2.17 20.44
CA PHE A 497 17.88 1.95 20.90
C PHE A 497 18.61 3.27 21.20
N LEU A 498 18.56 4.23 20.26
CA LEU A 498 19.23 5.52 20.37
C LEU A 498 18.80 6.28 21.62
N PHE A 499 17.49 6.39 21.86
CA PHE A 499 16.95 7.21 22.95
C PHE A 499 16.92 6.49 24.31
N GLN A 500 16.60 5.20 24.37
CA GLN A 500 16.50 4.45 25.65
C GLN A 500 17.83 3.90 26.16
N TYR A 501 18.81 3.63 25.27
CA TYR A 501 20.07 2.99 25.65
C TYR A 501 21.32 3.84 25.37
N ALA A 502 21.46 4.42 24.17
CA ALA A 502 22.68 5.14 23.80
C ALA A 502 22.76 6.56 24.39
N LEU A 503 21.66 7.32 24.32
CA LEU A 503 21.56 8.70 24.84
C LEU A 503 21.13 8.76 26.32
N ASN A 504 20.65 7.64 26.86
CA ASN A 504 20.38 7.46 28.28
C ASN A 504 21.70 7.21 29.03
N THR A 505 22.18 8.23 29.74
CA THR A 505 23.45 8.20 30.48
C THR A 505 23.50 7.14 31.58
N GLU A 506 22.36 6.78 32.17
CA GLU A 506 22.27 5.78 33.24
C GLU A 506 22.48 4.36 32.68
N ASN A 507 21.72 3.99 31.64
CA ASN A 507 21.84 2.70 30.96
C ASN A 507 23.22 2.54 30.29
N ARG A 508 23.74 3.58 29.63
CA ARG A 508 25.11 3.59 29.06
C ARG A 508 26.18 3.34 30.14
N SER A 509 26.05 3.97 31.31
CA SER A 509 26.99 3.79 32.42
C SER A 509 26.88 2.42 33.07
N ALA A 510 25.66 1.88 33.19
CA ALA A 510 25.44 0.52 33.66
C ALA A 510 26.05 -0.52 32.70
N PHE A 511 25.92 -0.33 31.39
CA PHE A 511 26.52 -1.20 30.37
C PHE A 511 28.05 -1.18 30.44
N MET A 512 28.69 0.00 30.53
CA MET A 512 30.15 0.08 30.70
C MET A 512 30.64 -0.65 31.96
N ARG A 513 29.88 -0.60 33.07
CA ARG A 513 30.18 -1.37 34.29
C ARG A 513 30.01 -2.87 34.08
N ALA A 514 28.96 -3.31 33.39
CA ALA A 514 28.72 -4.72 33.08
C ALA A 514 29.82 -5.30 32.17
N THR A 515 30.14 -4.61 31.07
CA THR A 515 31.20 -5.01 30.13
C THR A 515 32.59 -5.02 30.79
N ARG A 516 32.89 -4.07 31.70
CA ARG A 516 34.13 -4.12 32.49
C ARG A 516 34.19 -5.34 33.41
N ARG A 517 33.08 -5.71 34.06
CA ARG A 517 33.00 -6.94 34.88
C ARG A 517 33.22 -8.20 34.03
N LEU A 518 32.53 -8.31 32.88
CA LEU A 518 32.67 -9.45 31.96
C LEU A 518 34.10 -9.61 31.44
N ARG A 519 34.76 -8.51 31.04
CA ARG A 519 36.19 -8.54 30.63
C ARG A 519 37.10 -9.01 31.76
N LEU A 520 36.89 -8.53 32.99
CA LEU A 520 37.68 -8.96 34.15
C LEU A 520 37.50 -10.46 34.45
N THR A 521 36.26 -10.97 34.46
CA THR A 521 35.99 -12.40 34.65
C THR A 521 36.69 -13.25 33.58
N PHE A 522 36.63 -12.83 32.31
CA PHE A 522 37.29 -13.53 31.20
C PHE A 522 38.83 -13.57 31.35
N SER A 523 39.46 -12.44 31.71
CA SER A 523 40.91 -12.41 31.97
C SER A 523 41.30 -13.27 33.18
N SER A 524 40.51 -13.30 34.26
CA SER A 524 40.75 -14.20 35.39
C SER A 524 40.71 -15.67 34.99
N SER A 525 39.77 -16.08 34.13
CA SER A 525 39.70 -17.43 33.57
C SER A 525 40.86 -17.79 32.64
N THR A 526 41.64 -16.81 32.15
CA THR A 526 42.82 -17.08 31.32
C THR A 526 44.07 -17.37 32.16
N HIS A 527 44.19 -16.76 33.36
CA HIS A 527 45.34 -16.98 34.24
C HIS A 527 45.30 -18.30 35.02
N SER A 528 44.11 -18.85 35.29
CA SER A 528 43.93 -20.13 36.02
C SER A 528 44.51 -21.35 35.29
N THR A 529 44.79 -21.26 33.99
CA THR A 529 45.18 -22.41 33.15
C THR A 529 46.69 -22.53 32.93
N SER A 530 47.49 -21.57 33.43
CA SER A 530 48.96 -21.51 33.21
C SER A 530 49.77 -21.69 34.50
N ALA A 531 49.26 -22.49 35.44
CA ALA A 531 49.88 -22.75 36.75
C ALA A 531 50.16 -24.25 36.99
N ASN A 532 50.37 -25.02 35.92
CA ASN A 532 50.73 -26.44 36.01
C ASN A 532 51.90 -26.74 35.04
N GLY A 533 53.10 -26.30 35.42
CA GLY A 533 54.30 -26.43 34.61
C GLY A 533 55.57 -26.11 35.41
N LEU A 534 56.44 -27.13 35.53
CA LEU A 534 57.84 -27.05 35.93
C LEU A 534 58.18 -26.37 37.29
N LYS A 535 58.31 -27.19 38.33
CA LYS A 535 59.37 -26.99 39.34
C LYS A 535 60.29 -28.20 39.34
N HIS A 536 61.59 -27.93 39.22
CA HIS A 536 62.65 -28.93 39.09
C HIS A 536 63.05 -29.48 40.46
N THR A 537 63.70 -30.65 40.47
CA THR A 537 64.19 -31.35 41.67
C THR A 537 65.24 -30.54 42.43
N THR A 538 65.06 -30.41 43.75
CA THR A 538 66.15 -30.21 44.72
C THR A 538 65.75 -30.80 46.07
N GLU A 539 66.63 -31.59 46.70
CA GLU A 539 66.40 -32.15 48.05
C GLU A 539 66.67 -31.11 49.16
N THR A 540 65.95 -31.18 50.28
CA THR A 540 66.46 -31.01 51.66
C THR A 540 65.39 -31.48 52.67
N LYS A 541 65.82 -31.90 53.86
CA LYS A 541 65.04 -32.64 54.88
C LYS A 541 64.14 -31.76 55.75
N GLY A 542 62.98 -32.30 56.17
CA GLY A 542 62.25 -31.89 57.37
C GLY A 542 60.71 -31.83 57.20
N LYS A 543 59.83 -32.27 58.10
CA LYS A 543 59.73 -33.36 59.10
C LYS A 543 58.43 -33.11 59.91
N ILE A 544 57.42 -33.98 59.73
CA ILE A 544 56.33 -34.34 60.68
C ILE A 544 55.06 -33.43 60.84
N SER A 545 53.94 -34.15 61.11
CA SER A 545 52.64 -33.81 61.77
C SER A 545 51.57 -32.94 61.08
N SER A 546 50.46 -33.61 60.73
CA SER A 546 49.07 -33.12 60.90
C SER A 546 48.65 -33.15 62.38
N PRO A 547 47.48 -32.58 62.79
CA PRO A 547 46.22 -33.35 62.77
C PRO A 547 44.96 -32.52 62.36
N GLU A 548 43.77 -33.00 62.74
CA GLU A 548 42.44 -32.78 62.11
C GLU A 548 41.41 -31.96 62.98
N PRO A 549 40.12 -31.79 62.60
CA PRO A 549 39.22 -30.72 63.11
C PRO A 549 38.22 -31.14 64.22
N PRO A 550 37.26 -30.27 64.58
CA PRO A 550 35.82 -30.50 64.27
C PRO A 550 35.13 -29.20 63.73
N GLN A 551 33.90 -29.13 63.16
CA GLN A 551 32.53 -29.57 63.55
C GLN A 551 32.05 -29.00 64.90
N GLU A 552 30.82 -28.49 65.11
CA GLU A 552 29.67 -28.21 64.20
C GLU A 552 29.18 -26.73 64.40
N GLU A 553 27.94 -26.23 64.46
CA GLU A 553 26.55 -26.75 64.45
C GLU A 553 25.60 -25.82 63.64
N ASP A 554 24.45 -25.35 64.19
CA ASP A 554 23.30 -24.83 63.41
C ASP A 554 22.61 -23.56 64.00
N SER A 555 21.65 -23.00 63.23
CA SER A 555 20.42 -22.28 63.63
C SER A 555 20.26 -20.77 63.29
N SER A 556 19.40 -20.54 62.27
CA SER A 556 18.34 -19.52 62.12
C SER A 556 18.38 -18.15 62.86
N THR A 557 18.17 -17.04 62.10
CA THR A 557 16.99 -16.13 62.17
C THR A 557 17.28 -14.68 61.73
N LYS A 558 16.54 -14.22 60.69
CA LYS A 558 16.07 -12.86 60.30
C LYS A 558 16.73 -11.52 60.74
N ASP A 559 16.58 -10.56 59.82
CA ASP A 559 16.38 -9.11 59.98
C ASP A 559 17.47 -8.23 60.64
N ASN A 560 18.25 -7.53 59.79
CA ASN A 560 18.02 -6.08 59.57
C ASN A 560 18.83 -5.53 58.37
N CYS A 561 18.28 -4.53 57.68
CA CYS A 561 18.95 -3.84 56.57
C CYS A 561 19.16 -2.36 56.92
N HIS A 562 20.39 -1.97 57.23
CA HIS A 562 20.71 -0.58 57.60
C HIS A 562 21.17 0.24 56.39
N LEU A 563 20.50 1.36 56.15
CA LEU A 563 20.83 2.32 55.10
C LEU A 563 22.11 3.09 55.46
N VAL A 564 23.10 3.09 54.57
CA VAL A 564 24.29 3.95 54.69
C VAL A 564 24.44 4.82 53.45
N LEU A 565 24.09 6.10 53.60
CA LEU A 565 24.44 7.16 52.67
C LEU A 565 25.89 7.58 52.93
N TYR A 566 26.70 7.71 51.87
CA TYR A 566 27.96 8.48 51.96
C TYR A 566 28.01 9.62 50.94
N ARG A 567 28.21 10.81 51.49
CA ARG A 567 28.46 12.08 50.80
C ARG A 567 29.95 12.13 50.47
N THR A 568 30.32 12.25 49.20
CA THR A 568 31.70 12.59 48.81
C THR A 568 31.96 14.08 48.97
N VAL A 569 33.18 14.42 49.35
CA VAL A 569 33.69 15.79 49.52
C VAL A 569 34.67 16.07 48.36
N ASP A 570 34.68 17.30 47.85
CA ASP A 570 35.54 17.75 46.76
C ASP A 570 36.89 18.34 47.24
N ASP A 571 37.74 18.69 46.26
CA ASP A 571 38.95 19.53 46.34
C ASP A 571 40.25 18.96 46.98
N PRO A 572 41.44 19.44 46.56
CA PRO A 572 41.81 19.97 45.23
C PRO A 572 43.24 19.57 44.75
N ALA A 573 43.64 20.14 43.59
CA ALA A 573 44.98 20.15 42.97
C ALA A 573 45.50 18.80 42.40
N GLY A 574 46.40 18.78 41.40
CA GLY A 574 46.93 19.88 40.57
C GLY A 574 48.29 19.50 39.94
N GLY A 575 48.36 19.39 38.60
CA GLY A 575 49.57 18.99 37.88
C GLY A 575 49.44 19.10 36.36
N THR A 576 50.55 19.22 35.63
CA THR A 576 50.62 19.77 34.26
C THR A 576 51.46 18.95 33.27
N ILE A 577 51.03 18.93 31.99
CA ILE A 577 51.84 18.63 30.77
C ILE A 577 52.24 17.13 30.67
N ASP A 578 52.21 16.41 29.53
CA ASP A 578 52.57 16.76 28.15
C ASP A 578 51.64 16.12 27.06
N SER A 579 52.16 15.78 25.87
CA SER A 579 51.45 15.77 24.60
C SER A 579 51.73 14.56 23.68
N ARG A 580 50.91 14.42 22.62
CA ARG A 580 50.94 13.37 21.57
C ARG A 580 50.50 11.99 22.09
N THR A 581 49.97 11.04 21.30
CA THR A 581 50.16 10.77 19.87
C THR A 581 48.90 10.17 19.21
N THR A 582 48.80 10.33 17.88
CA THR A 582 47.77 9.76 16.98
C THR A 582 47.83 8.24 16.85
N SER A 583 46.70 7.52 16.96
CA SER A 583 46.22 6.42 16.07
C SER A 583 44.96 5.77 16.68
N THR A 584 43.83 5.52 15.99
CA THR A 584 43.53 4.73 14.76
C THR A 584 43.30 3.23 15.03
N PHE A 585 42.24 2.69 14.40
CA PHE A 585 41.85 1.28 14.16
C PHE A 585 40.93 0.52 15.12
N ILE A 586 39.83 0.04 14.50
CA ILE A 586 39.00 -1.17 14.72
C ILE A 586 38.23 -1.24 16.05
#